data_AF-A0A059NXU7-F1
#
_entry.id   AF-A0A059NXU7-F1
#
_cell.length_a   1.000
_cell.length_b   1.000
_cell.length_c   1.000
_cell.angle_alpha   90.00
_cell.angle_beta   90.00
_cell.angle_gamma   90.00
#
_symmetry.space_group_name_H-M   'P 1'
#
loop_
_entity.id
_entity.type
_entity.pdbx_description
1 polymer ?
#
loop_
_entity_poly.entity_id
_entity_poly.type
_entity_poly.pdbx_seq_one_letter_code
_entity_poly.pdbx_strand_id
1 'polypeptide(L)' 'MNSKPYLSLFGGGFIDYANEHNNGEYSKELAIEFSRMKYQELKHTGMYSCIRPESAETGACYGDIVRP' A
#
# COMPACT_ATOMS: atom_id res chain seq x y z
N MET A 1 -19.00 -11.68 -0.50
CA MET A 1 -18.13 -10.82 -1.32
C MET A 1 -16.93 -10.48 -0.45
N ASN A 2 -15.78 -11.09 -0.72
CA ASN A 2 -14.58 -10.89 0.08
C ASN A 2 -14.18 -9.42 0.00
N SER A 3 -14.36 -8.69 1.10
CA SER A 3 -13.89 -7.31 1.22
C SER A 3 -12.40 -7.31 0.89
N LYS A 4 -12.01 -6.63 -0.18
CA LYS A 4 -10.63 -6.46 -0.63
C LYS A 4 -9.98 -5.43 0.30
N PRO A 5 -9.30 -5.86 1.36
CA PRO A 5 -9.13 -5.04 2.55
C PRO A 5 -8.37 -3.73 2.29
N TYR A 6 -7.33 -3.84 1.47
CA TYR A 6 -6.43 -2.74 1.13
C TYR A 6 -6.96 -1.77 0.07
N LEU A 7 -8.11 -2.04 -0.55
CA LEU A 7 -8.65 -1.15 -1.59
C LEU A 7 -9.01 0.23 -1.03
N SER A 8 -9.57 0.28 0.18
CA SER A 8 -9.94 1.55 0.83
C SER A 8 -8.73 2.39 1.23
N LEU A 9 -7.55 1.79 1.30
CA LEU A 9 -6.32 2.39 1.82
C LEU A 9 -5.42 2.96 0.72
N PHE A 10 -5.45 2.36 -0.46
CA PHE A 10 -4.56 2.70 -1.58
C PHE A 10 -5.30 3.08 -2.87
N GLY A 11 -6.61 2.86 -2.94
CA GLY A 11 -7.43 3.15 -4.11
C GLY A 11 -7.16 2.22 -5.29
N GLY A 12 -7.63 2.64 -6.48
CA GLY A 12 -7.62 1.81 -7.69
C GLY A 12 -6.23 1.34 -8.13
N GLY A 13 -5.18 2.13 -7.89
CA GLY A 13 -3.82 1.75 -8.27
C GLY A 13 -3.31 0.46 -7.61
N PHE A 14 -3.83 0.11 -6.43
CA PHE A 14 -3.49 -1.17 -5.80
C PHE A 14 -4.22 -2.36 -6.43
N ILE A 15 -5.39 -2.15 -7.04
CA ILE A 15 -6.09 -3.19 -7.81
C ILE A 15 -5.21 -3.62 -8.98
N ASP A 16 -4.72 -2.65 -9.75
CA ASP A 16 -3.90 -2.90 -10.94
C ASP A 16 -2.60 -3.61 -10.55
N TYR A 17 -1.95 -3.13 -9.48
CA TYR A 17 -0.74 -3.77 -8.94
C TYR A 17 -0.99 -5.22 -8.50
N ALA A 18 -2.09 -5.50 -7.80
CA ALA A 18 -2.41 -6.86 -7.38
C ALA A 18 -2.75 -7.78 -8.57
N ASN A 19 -3.42 -7.26 -9.60
CA ASN A 19 -3.68 -8.00 -10.83
C ASN A 19 -2.37 -8.38 -11.55
N GLU A 20 -1.42 -7.44 -11.63
CA GLU A 20 -0.13 -7.65 -12.27
C GLU A 20 0.79 -8.61 -11.49
N HIS A 21 0.83 -8.49 -10.16
CA HIS A 21 1.83 -9.16 -9.34
C HIS A 21 1.32 -10.39 -8.57
N ASN A 22 0.00 -10.59 -8.47
CA ASN A 22 -0.57 -11.66 -7.65
C ASN A 22 -1.92 -12.19 -8.15
N ASN A 23 -2.17 -12.17 -9.47
CA ASN A 23 -3.42 -12.66 -10.08
C ASN A 23 -4.70 -12.05 -9.48
N GLY A 24 -4.61 -10.82 -8.98
CA GLY A 24 -5.72 -10.09 -8.38
C GLY A 24 -5.98 -10.42 -6.91
N GLU A 25 -5.18 -11.30 -6.32
CA GLU A 25 -5.21 -11.66 -4.90
C GLU A 25 -4.46 -10.64 -4.05
N TYR A 26 -5.00 -10.34 -2.88
CA TYR A 26 -4.48 -9.29 -2.01
C TYR A 26 -3.70 -9.93 -0.87
N SER A 27 -2.50 -9.43 -0.59
CA SER A 27 -1.71 -9.84 0.56
C SER A 27 -1.11 -8.63 1.28
N LYS A 28 -0.74 -8.84 2.54
CA LYS A 28 -0.06 -7.81 3.34
C LYS A 28 1.29 -7.47 2.73
N GLU A 29 1.99 -8.45 2.17
CA GLU A 29 3.28 -8.29 1.51
C GLU A 29 3.14 -7.40 0.27
N LEU A 30 2.13 -7.62 -0.57
CA LEU A 30 1.86 -6.75 -1.73
C LEU A 30 1.51 -5.32 -1.30
N ALA A 31 0.70 -5.16 -0.23
CA ALA A 31 0.36 -3.86 0.32
C ALA A 31 1.61 -3.07 0.77
N ILE A 32 2.55 -3.74 1.44
CA ILE A 32 3.83 -3.16 1.86
C ILE A 32 4.67 -2.77 0.65
N GLU A 33 4.80 -3.64 -0.35
CA GLU A 33 5.59 -3.39 -1.55
C GLU A 33 5.05 -2.19 -2.34
N PHE A 34 3.74 -2.19 -2.61
CA PHE A 34 3.07 -1.10 -3.31
C PHE A 34 3.22 0.23 -2.56
N SER A 35 3.02 0.21 -1.24
CA SER A 35 3.16 1.41 -0.40
C SER A 35 4.60 1.95 -0.43
N ARG A 36 5.62 1.09 -0.36
CA ARG A 36 7.03 1.49 -0.48
C ARG A 36 7.31 2.13 -1.84
N MET A 37 6.87 1.49 -2.93
CA MET A 37 7.04 2.00 -4.29
C MET A 37 6.42 3.40 -4.43
N LYS A 38 5.15 3.56 -4.06
CA LYS A 38 4.44 4.84 -4.14
C LYS A 38 5.02 5.92 -3.23
N TYR A 39 5.48 5.54 -2.04
CA TYR A 39 6.18 6.48 -1.18
C TYR A 39 7.48 6.97 -1.82
N GLN A 40 8.28 6.11 -2.44
CA GLN A 40 9.51 6.55 -3.12
C GLN A 40 9.22 7.48 -4.32
N GLU A 41 8.16 7.20 -5.08
CA GLU A 41 7.70 8.04 -6.18
C GLU A 41 7.29 9.44 -5.70
N LEU A 42 6.54 9.51 -4.60
CA LEU A 42 5.85 10.72 -4.16
C LEU A 42 6.49 11.44 -2.97
N LYS A 43 7.57 10.90 -2.36
CA LYS A 43 8.22 11.52 -1.18
C LYS A 43 8.65 12.97 -1.41
N HIS A 44 8.99 13.34 -2.65
CA HIS A 44 9.39 14.69 -3.02
C HIS A 44 8.26 15.72 -2.87
N THR A 45 7.00 15.27 -2.87
CA THR A 45 5.83 16.15 -2.68
C THR A 45 5.64 16.57 -1.22
N GLY A 46 6.23 15.84 -0.27
CA GLY A 46 6.00 16.04 1.17
C GLY A 46 4.60 15.68 1.66
N MET A 47 3.72 15.15 0.79
CA MET A 47 2.32 14.84 1.15
C MET A 47 2.15 13.55 1.94
N TYR A 48 3.14 12.67 1.92
CA TYR A 48 3.05 11.32 2.48
C TYR A 48 4.06 11.13 3.60
N SER A 49 3.66 10.39 4.63
CA SER A 49 4.48 10.11 5.80
C SER A 49 4.01 8.83 6.49
N CYS A 50 4.88 8.26 7.31
CA CYS A 50 4.57 7.04 8.04
C CYS A 50 3.65 7.38 9.22
N ILE A 51 2.39 6.94 9.16
CA ILE A 51 1.39 7.24 10.21
C ILE A 51 1.38 6.21 11.35
N ARG A 52 2.19 5.14 11.24
CA ARG A 52 2.32 4.05 12.22
C ARG A 52 3.78 3.60 12.37
N PRO A 53 4.17 3.04 13.54
CA PRO A 53 5.47 2.43 13.71
C PRO A 53 5.78 1.33 12.68
N GLU A 54 4.83 0.46 12.38
CA GLU A 54 5.00 -0.65 11.42
C GLU A 54 5.24 -0.14 9.99
N SER A 55 4.62 0.98 9.62
CA SER A 55 4.90 1.67 8.36
C SER A 55 6.34 2.20 8.31
N ALA A 56 6.84 2.74 9.43
CA ALA A 56 8.20 3.25 9.51
C ALA A 56 9.25 2.12 9.45
N GLU A 57 9.00 1.00 10.15
CA GLU A 57 9.87 -0.19 10.13
C GLU A 57 10.04 -0.77 8.73
N THR A 58 8.99 -0.69 7.92
CA THR A 58 8.97 -1.24 6.55
C THR A 58 9.24 -0.20 5.47
N GLY A 59 9.26 1.10 5.79
CA GLY A 59 9.32 2.20 4.82
C GLY A 59 8.05 2.36 3.97
N ALA A 60 6.95 1.73 4.38
CA ALA A 60 5.66 1.71 3.68
C ALA A 60 4.79 2.89 4.14
N CYS A 61 5.14 4.08 3.65
CA CYS A 61 4.62 5.36 4.15
C CYS A 61 3.67 6.05 3.16
N TYR A 62 3.10 5.28 2.22
CA TYR A 62 1.98 5.68 1.38
C TYR A 62 0.73 4.95 1.86
N GLY A 63 -0.29 5.67 2.34
CA GLY A 63 -1.51 5.10 2.92
C GLY A 63 -1.32 4.43 4.30
N ASP A 64 -2.26 3.57 4.70
CA ASP A 64 -2.23 2.80 5.96
C ASP A 64 -2.07 1.31 5.64
N ILE A 65 -0.98 0.65 6.05
CA ILE A 65 -0.75 -0.79 5.77
C ILE A 65 -1.28 -1.73 6.87
N VAL A 66 -1.70 -1.21 8.03
CA VAL A 66 -1.97 -2.03 9.22
C VAL A 66 -3.45 -2.42 9.35
N ARG A 67 -4.35 -1.73 8.65
CA ARG A 67 -5.79 -2.01 8.73
C ARG A 67 -6.33 -2.64 7.45
N PRO A 68 -6.54 -3.95 7.38
CA PRO A 68 -7.33 -4.52 6.30
C PRO A 68 -8.80 -4.07 6.37
#